data_AF-A0AAD9KPG2-F1
#
_entry.id   AF-A0AAD9KPG2-F1
#
_cell.length_a   1.000
_cell.length_b   1.000
_cell.length_c   1.000
_cell.angle_alpha   90.00
_cell.angle_beta   90.00
_cell.angle_gamma   90.00
#
_symmetry.space_group_name_H-M   'P 1'
#
loop_
_entity.id
_entity.type
_entity.pdbx_description
1 polymer ?
#
loop_
_entity_poly.entity_id
_entity_poly.type
_entity_poly.pdbx_seq_one_letter_code
_entity_poly.pdbx_strand_id
1 'polypeptide(L)'
;MHLHTYIHHTYIHTYIHTYIHTYIHTYIHTYIHTYIHTYIHTYIHTYIHTYIHTYIQHIHTYIHTYIHTYIHTYIHTYIHTYIHTYIHTYITYIHTYHIITTHSTYIHTYIHTYIHTYIHTYIHTYIHTYIQTYTYIHTYIHTYIHTYIHCLCVLSPLSYIRRLLSAKQSRPGRVK
;
A
#
# COMPACT_ATOMS: atom_id res chain seq x y z
N MET A 1 -121.13 -17.17 33.38
CA MET A 1 -120.35 -15.92 33.16
C MET A 1 -118.92 -16.02 33.74
N HIS A 2 -118.73 -16.45 34.99
CA HIS A 2 -117.40 -16.56 35.62
C HIS A 2 -116.38 -17.50 34.94
N LEU A 3 -116.82 -18.65 34.41
CA LEU A 3 -115.93 -19.59 33.73
C LEU A 3 -115.35 -19.00 32.43
N HIS A 4 -116.17 -18.27 31.67
CA HIS A 4 -115.77 -17.61 30.43
C HIS A 4 -114.76 -16.49 30.68
N THR A 5 -114.96 -15.69 31.73
CA THR A 5 -114.00 -14.65 32.13
C THR A 5 -112.67 -15.23 32.63
N TYR A 6 -112.72 -16.36 33.35
CA TYR A 6 -111.51 -17.04 33.83
C TYR A 6 -110.67 -17.61 32.70
N ILE A 7 -111.30 -18.33 31.76
CA ILE A 7 -110.62 -18.90 30.58
C ILE A 7 -110.04 -17.80 29.68
N HIS A 8 -110.77 -16.70 29.51
CA HIS A 8 -110.29 -15.57 28.72
C HIS A 8 -109.11 -14.86 29.38
N HIS A 9 -109.15 -14.69 30.70
CA HIS A 9 -108.04 -14.09 31.46
C HIS A 9 -106.79 -14.98 31.45
N THR A 10 -106.93 -16.28 31.67
CA THR A 10 -105.78 -17.21 31.64
C THR A 10 -105.18 -17.33 30.24
N TYR A 11 -105.99 -17.36 29.19
CA TYR A 11 -105.51 -17.41 27.80
C TYR A 11 -104.76 -16.13 27.40
N ILE A 12 -105.29 -14.95 27.76
CA ILE A 12 -104.61 -13.68 27.51
C ILE A 12 -103.29 -13.63 28.30
N HIS A 13 -103.30 -14.03 29.57
CA HIS A 13 -102.10 -14.02 30.40
C HIS A 13 -101.02 -14.97 29.85
N THR A 14 -101.37 -16.20 29.48
CA THR A 14 -100.40 -17.15 28.93
C THR A 14 -99.90 -16.72 27.57
N TYR A 15 -100.76 -16.20 26.68
CA TYR A 15 -100.35 -15.70 25.37
C TYR A 15 -99.40 -14.50 25.48
N ILE A 16 -99.75 -13.51 26.31
CA ILE A 16 -98.89 -12.34 26.54
C ILE A 16 -97.57 -12.77 27.18
N HIS A 17 -97.61 -13.61 28.22
CA HIS A 17 -96.40 -14.08 28.89
C HIS A 17 -95.50 -14.85 27.93
N THR A 18 -96.04 -15.80 27.18
CA THR A 18 -95.25 -16.61 26.23
C THR A 18 -94.72 -15.76 25.08
N TYR A 19 -95.53 -14.89 24.49
CA TYR A 19 -95.10 -14.03 23.39
C TYR A 19 -94.02 -13.04 23.84
N ILE A 20 -94.26 -12.32 24.94
CA ILE A 20 -93.28 -11.36 25.48
C ILE A 20 -92.01 -12.09 25.91
N HIS A 21 -92.13 -13.19 26.66
CA HIS A 21 -90.95 -13.92 27.13
C HIS A 21 -90.16 -14.50 25.97
N THR A 22 -90.81 -15.16 24.99
CA THR A 22 -90.09 -15.75 23.85
C THR A 22 -89.51 -14.68 22.95
N TYR A 23 -90.24 -13.61 22.63
CA TYR A 23 -89.75 -12.56 21.76
C TYR A 23 -88.61 -11.77 22.41
N ILE A 24 -88.77 -11.34 23.66
CA ILE A 24 -87.71 -10.62 24.39
C ILE A 24 -86.51 -11.53 24.58
N HIS A 25 -86.70 -12.77 25.04
CA HIS A 25 -85.57 -13.68 25.28
C HIS A 25 -84.86 -14.02 23.98
N THR A 26 -85.57 -14.34 22.89
CA THR A 26 -84.92 -14.66 21.61
C THR A 26 -84.26 -13.44 21.02
N TYR A 27 -84.90 -12.27 21.01
CA TYR A 27 -84.33 -11.05 20.46
C TYR A 27 -83.10 -10.60 21.25
N ILE A 28 -83.19 -10.51 22.58
CA ILE A 28 -82.06 -10.12 23.43
C ILE A 28 -80.95 -11.16 23.32
N HIS A 29 -81.26 -12.45 23.45
CA HIS A 29 -80.23 -13.48 23.39
C HIS A 29 -79.56 -13.53 22.03
N THR A 30 -80.32 -13.50 20.92
CA THR A 30 -79.73 -13.53 19.58
C THR A 30 -78.95 -12.26 19.30
N TYR A 31 -79.49 -11.08 19.60
CA TYR A 31 -78.82 -9.82 19.33
C TYR A 31 -77.56 -9.66 20.17
N ILE A 32 -77.64 -9.89 21.48
CA ILE A 32 -76.47 -9.80 22.37
C ILE A 32 -75.45 -10.86 22.00
N HIS A 33 -75.86 -12.12 21.85
CA HIS A 33 -74.92 -13.19 21.53
C HIS A 33 -74.26 -12.97 20.17
N THR A 34 -75.03 -12.64 19.12
CA THR A 34 -74.45 -12.40 17.79
C THR A 34 -73.58 -11.16 17.78
N TYR A 35 -74.02 -10.04 18.38
CA TYR A 35 -73.23 -8.81 18.42
C TYR A 35 -71.95 -8.99 19.21
N ILE A 36 -72.02 -9.52 20.44
CA ILE A 36 -70.84 -9.75 21.28
C ILE A 36 -69.92 -10.78 20.60
N HIS A 37 -70.45 -11.90 20.15
CA HIS A 37 -69.61 -12.94 19.54
C HIS A 37 -68.96 -12.42 18.26
N THR A 38 -69.71 -11.78 17.36
CA THR A 38 -69.14 -11.27 16.11
C THR A 38 -68.15 -10.14 16.38
N TYR A 39 -68.49 -9.17 17.24
CA TYR A 39 -67.62 -8.05 17.53
C TYR A 39 -66.33 -8.50 18.22
N ILE A 40 -66.44 -9.28 19.29
CA ILE A 40 -65.26 -9.78 20.02
C ILE A 40 -64.43 -10.69 19.12
N HIS A 41 -65.05 -11.65 18.43
CA HIS A 41 -64.31 -12.58 17.58
C HIS A 41 -63.62 -11.84 16.43
N THR A 42 -64.31 -10.95 15.72
CA THR A 42 -63.71 -10.21 14.61
C THR A 42 -62.64 -9.25 15.09
N TYR A 43 -62.88 -8.51 16.17
CA TYR A 43 -61.90 -7.57 16.71
C TYR A 43 -60.65 -8.29 17.22
N ILE A 44 -60.81 -9.32 18.05
CA ILE A 44 -59.67 -10.09 18.57
C ILE A 44 -58.92 -10.77 17.42
N HIS A 45 -59.64 -11.44 16.52
CA HIS A 45 -59.01 -12.15 15.41
C HIS A 45 -58.26 -11.19 14.48
N THR A 46 -58.87 -10.07 14.08
CA THR A 46 -58.21 -9.08 13.22
C THR A 46 -57.04 -8.42 13.91
N TYR A 47 -57.18 -8.03 15.18
CA TYR A 47 -56.10 -7.41 15.93
C TYR A 47 -54.91 -8.35 16.12
N ILE A 48 -55.15 -9.59 16.56
CA ILE A 48 -54.08 -10.58 16.75
C ILE A 48 -53.43 -10.90 15.41
N HIS A 49 -54.21 -11.15 14.37
CA HIS A 49 -53.66 -11.52 13.06
C HIS A 49 -52.83 -10.38 12.46
N THR A 50 -53.33 -9.15 12.51
CA THR A 50 -52.60 -7.98 12.00
C THR A 50 -51.33 -7.71 12.82
N TYR A 51 -51.39 -7.82 14.14
CA TYR A 51 -50.23 -7.63 15.00
C TYR A 51 -49.15 -8.69 14.75
N ILE A 52 -49.53 -9.97 14.68
CA ILE A 52 -48.58 -11.05 14.38
C ILE A 52 -47.97 -10.86 12.99
N HIS A 53 -48.79 -10.56 11.98
CA HIS A 53 -48.30 -10.41 10.63
C HIS A 53 -47.34 -9.22 10.50
N THR A 54 -47.68 -8.07 11.08
CA THR A 54 -46.80 -6.88 11.09
C THR A 54 -45.51 -7.14 11.84
N TYR A 55 -45.56 -7.84 12.98
CA TYR A 55 -44.36 -8.22 13.73
C TYR A 55 -43.43 -9.14 12.92
N ILE A 56 -43.98 -10.16 12.26
CA ILE A 56 -43.20 -11.05 11.39
C ILE A 56 -42.58 -10.26 10.21
N GLN A 57 -43.35 -9.36 9.59
CA GLN A 57 -42.86 -8.48 8.52
C GLN A 57 -41.69 -7.60 9.02
N HIS A 58 -41.81 -7.08 10.25
CA HIS A 58 -40.76 -6.26 10.87
C HIS A 58 -39.50 -7.08 11.16
N ILE A 59 -39.64 -8.32 11.61
CA ILE A 59 -38.49 -9.23 11.79
C ILE A 59 -37.83 -9.51 10.44
N HIS A 60 -38.62 -9.83 9.41
CA HIS A 60 -38.08 -10.13 8.07
C HIS A 60 -37.31 -8.94 7.50
N THR A 61 -37.88 -7.73 7.58
CA THR A 61 -37.21 -6.50 7.12
C THR A 61 -35.95 -6.19 7.94
N TYR A 62 -35.98 -6.39 9.25
CA TYR A 62 -34.79 -6.24 10.10
C TYR A 62 -33.69 -7.22 9.73
N ILE A 63 -34.01 -8.51 9.56
CA ILE A 63 -33.05 -9.54 9.16
C ILE A 63 -32.48 -9.21 7.78
N HIS A 64 -33.33 -8.89 6.80
CA HIS A 64 -32.89 -8.56 5.46
C HIS A 64 -31.97 -7.33 5.45
N THR A 65 -32.34 -6.25 6.14
CA THR A 65 -31.52 -5.04 6.22
C THR A 65 -30.21 -5.31 6.94
N TYR A 66 -30.22 -6.04 8.06
CA TYR A 66 -29.01 -6.39 8.79
C TYR A 66 -28.05 -7.25 7.95
N ILE A 67 -28.56 -8.32 7.32
CA ILE A 67 -27.76 -9.19 6.46
C ILE A 67 -27.23 -8.40 5.27
N HIS A 68 -28.08 -7.65 4.57
CA HIS A 68 -27.67 -6.88 3.40
C HIS A 68 -26.61 -5.84 3.78
N THR A 69 -26.84 -5.06 4.84
CA THR A 69 -25.88 -4.04 5.27
C THR A 69 -24.59 -4.66 5.74
N TYR A 70 -24.62 -5.70 6.57
CA TYR A 70 -23.42 -6.37 7.06
C TYR A 70 -22.61 -7.01 5.93
N ILE A 71 -23.25 -7.82 5.08
CA ILE A 71 -22.58 -8.48 3.95
C ILE A 71 -22.06 -7.42 2.97
N HIS A 72 -22.88 -6.46 2.56
CA HIS A 72 -22.46 -5.46 1.60
C HIS A 72 -21.31 -4.62 2.15
N THR A 73 -21.43 -4.09 3.38
CA THR A 73 -20.36 -3.29 3.96
C THR A 73 -19.09 -4.11 4.18
N TYR A 74 -19.18 -5.30 4.76
CA TYR A 74 -18.01 -6.13 5.02
C TYR A 74 -17.31 -6.55 3.72
N ILE A 75 -18.06 -7.11 2.76
CA ILE A 75 -17.50 -7.54 1.47
C ILE A 75 -16.95 -6.34 0.70
N HIS A 76 -17.73 -5.26 0.58
CA HIS A 76 -17.27 -4.08 -0.16
C HIS A 76 -16.04 -3.46 0.48
N THR A 77 -16.03 -3.25 1.80
CA THR A 77 -14.87 -2.67 2.49
C THR A 77 -13.66 -3.59 2.42
N TYR A 78 -13.82 -4.89 2.66
CA TYR A 78 -12.71 -5.84 2.63
C TYR A 78 -12.12 -5.95 1.22
N ILE A 79 -12.95 -6.18 0.20
CA ILE A 79 -12.49 -6.27 -1.18
C ILE A 79 -11.88 -4.96 -1.64
N HIS A 80 -12.55 -3.83 -1.41
CA HIS A 80 -12.05 -2.52 -1.83
C HIS A 80 -10.72 -2.20 -1.15
N THR A 81 -10.63 -2.37 0.17
CA THR A 81 -9.38 -2.07 0.89
C THR A 81 -8.27 -3.04 0.49
N TYR A 82 -8.53 -4.33 0.39
CA TYR A 82 -7.52 -5.31 -0.01
C TYR A 82 -7.02 -5.06 -1.43
N ILE A 83 -7.91 -4.91 -2.41
CA ILE A 83 -7.53 -4.65 -3.81
C ILE A 83 -6.81 -3.31 -3.92
N HIS A 84 -7.35 -2.25 -3.32
CA HIS A 84 -6.75 -0.92 -3.40
C HIS A 84 -5.35 -0.91 -2.75
N THR A 85 -5.19 -1.49 -1.57
CA THR A 85 -3.89 -1.57 -0.89
C THR A 85 -2.90 -2.43 -1.67
N TYR A 86 -3.33 -3.58 -2.19
CA TYR A 86 -2.47 -4.46 -2.98
C TYR A 86 -1.99 -3.78 -4.27
N ILE A 87 -2.91 -3.19 -5.04
CA ILE A 87 -2.56 -2.47 -6.28
C ILE A 87 -1.64 -1.28 -5.96
N HIS A 88 -1.97 -0.49 -4.93
CA HIS A 88 -1.18 0.69 -4.59
C HIS A 88 0.23 0.30 -4.12
N THR A 89 0.36 -0.71 -3.27
CA THR A 89 1.68 -1.21 -2.82
C THR A 89 2.48 -1.81 -3.97
N TYR A 90 1.84 -2.56 -4.87
CA TYR A 90 2.50 -3.14 -6.04
C TYR A 90 3.00 -2.07 -7.02
N ILE A 91 2.17 -1.07 -7.33
CA ILE A 91 2.58 0.08 -8.17
C ILE A 91 3.72 0.84 -7.52
N THR A 92 3.63 1.10 -6.21
CA THR A 92 4.69 1.80 -5.46
C THR A 92 5.97 0.98 -5.46
N TYR A 93 5.90 -0.34 -5.30
CA TYR A 93 7.05 -1.23 -5.40
C TYR A 93 7.69 -1.17 -6.78
N ILE A 94 6.91 -1.29 -7.86
CA ILE A 94 7.44 -1.17 -9.23
C ILE A 94 8.06 0.20 -9.45
N HIS A 95 7.37 1.28 -9.09
CA HIS A 95 7.86 2.63 -9.33
C HIS A 95 9.17 2.87 -8.57
N THR A 96 9.19 2.57 -7.27
CA THR A 96 10.36 2.80 -6.42
C THR A 96 11.51 1.88 -6.81
N TYR A 97 11.25 0.58 -6.94
CA TYR A 97 12.30 -0.41 -7.17
C TYR A 97 12.77 -0.46 -8.63
N HIS A 98 11.89 -0.26 -9.60
CA HIS A 98 12.30 -0.26 -10.99
C HIS A 98 12.88 1.10 -11.37
N ILE A 99 12.15 2.20 -11.17
CA ILE A 99 12.58 3.50 -11.70
C ILE A 99 13.77 4.04 -10.91
N ILE A 100 13.69 4.13 -9.58
CA ILE A 100 14.77 4.74 -8.80
C ILE A 100 16.01 3.88 -8.87
N THR A 101 15.90 2.56 -8.67
CA THR A 101 17.08 1.69 -8.66
C THR A 101 17.71 1.59 -10.04
N THR A 102 16.95 1.45 -11.13
CA THR A 102 17.55 1.38 -12.47
C THR A 102 18.09 2.73 -12.94
N HIS A 103 17.36 3.84 -12.76
CA HIS A 103 17.89 5.15 -13.15
C HIS A 103 19.07 5.56 -12.27
N SER A 104 18.98 5.41 -10.95
CA SER A 104 20.07 5.80 -10.07
C SER A 104 21.32 4.96 -10.33
N THR A 105 21.19 3.64 -10.50
CA THR A 105 22.35 2.81 -10.79
C THR A 105 22.89 3.06 -12.20
N TYR A 106 22.03 3.24 -13.20
CA TYR A 106 22.46 3.53 -14.57
C TYR A 106 23.15 4.90 -14.68
N ILE A 107 22.52 5.95 -14.14
CA ILE A 107 23.10 7.30 -14.13
C ILE A 107 24.38 7.30 -13.30
N HIS A 108 24.38 6.72 -12.10
CA HIS A 108 25.57 6.66 -11.26
C HIS A 108 26.68 5.88 -11.97
N THR A 109 26.43 4.67 -12.49
CA THR A 109 27.45 3.89 -13.18
C THR A 109 27.92 4.55 -14.46
N TYR A 110 27.02 5.09 -15.30
CA TYR A 110 27.40 5.75 -16.54
C TYR A 110 28.19 7.03 -16.29
N ILE A 111 27.69 7.91 -15.43
CA ILE A 111 28.38 9.16 -15.08
C ILE A 111 29.67 8.86 -14.34
N HIS A 112 29.65 8.00 -13.31
CA HIS A 112 30.84 7.64 -12.56
C HIS A 112 31.87 6.98 -13.48
N THR A 113 31.51 5.95 -14.25
CA THR A 113 32.48 5.31 -15.16
C THR A 113 32.96 6.28 -16.22
N TYR A 114 32.10 7.06 -16.88
CA TYR A 114 32.53 7.98 -17.92
C TYR A 114 33.42 9.10 -17.37
N ILE A 115 32.97 9.80 -16.32
CA ILE A 115 33.74 10.90 -15.72
C ILE A 115 35.00 10.35 -15.04
N HIS A 116 34.87 9.31 -14.21
CA HIS A 116 36.03 8.73 -13.53
C HIS A 116 37.01 8.21 -14.56
N THR A 117 36.62 7.36 -15.51
CA THR A 117 37.58 6.84 -16.50
C THR A 117 38.15 7.97 -17.35
N TYR A 118 37.35 8.89 -17.87
CA TYR A 118 37.87 9.96 -18.73
C TYR A 118 38.79 10.90 -17.96
N ILE A 119 38.36 11.45 -16.83
CA ILE A 119 39.16 12.38 -16.03
C ILE A 119 40.36 11.66 -15.42
N HIS A 120 40.15 10.52 -14.76
CA HIS A 120 41.24 9.76 -14.16
C HIS A 120 42.24 9.36 -15.23
N THR A 121 41.83 8.72 -16.33
CA THR A 121 42.78 8.30 -17.35
C THR A 121 43.46 9.50 -18.01
N TYR A 122 42.72 10.55 -18.38
CA TYR A 122 43.32 11.71 -19.05
C TYR A 122 44.29 12.45 -18.14
N ILE A 123 43.87 12.82 -16.93
CA ILE A 123 44.74 13.54 -15.99
C ILE A 123 45.90 12.66 -15.53
N HIS A 124 45.64 11.41 -15.14
CA HIS A 124 46.68 10.49 -14.70
C HIS A 124 47.69 10.22 -15.81
N THR A 125 47.25 9.91 -17.03
CA THR A 125 48.17 9.66 -18.16
C THR A 125 48.92 10.92 -18.55
N TYR A 126 48.26 12.09 -18.59
CA TYR A 126 48.90 13.35 -18.93
C TYR A 126 49.98 13.74 -17.90
N ILE A 127 49.64 13.70 -16.61
CA ILE A 127 50.59 14.03 -15.54
C ILE A 127 51.72 12.99 -15.51
N HIS A 128 51.40 11.70 -15.58
CA HIS A 128 52.41 10.64 -15.56
C HIS A 128 53.38 10.76 -16.74
N THR A 129 52.87 10.96 -17.95
CA THR A 129 53.71 11.14 -19.15
C THR A 129 54.53 12.43 -19.08
N TYR A 130 53.97 13.53 -18.57
CA TYR A 130 54.70 14.78 -18.38
C TYR A 130 55.85 14.64 -17.38
N ILE A 131 55.60 14.02 -16.22
CA ILE A 131 56.66 13.76 -15.22
C ILE A 131 57.72 12.80 -15.79
N GLN A 132 57.29 11.75 -16.48
CA GLN A 132 58.20 10.75 -17.06
C GLN A 132 59.10 11.38 -18.15
N THR A 133 58.57 12.26 -18.98
CA THR A 133 59.37 12.97 -19.99
C THR A 133 60.34 13.97 -19.35
N TYR A 134 59.90 14.71 -18.33
CA TYR A 134 60.79 15.64 -17.62
C TYR A 134 61.94 14.93 -16.92
N THR A 135 61.66 13.82 -16.22
CA THR A 135 62.70 13.00 -15.58
C THR A 135 63.66 12.39 -16.61
N TYR A 136 63.15 11.93 -17.75
CA TYR A 136 63.98 11.47 -18.87
C TYR A 136 64.89 12.58 -19.41
N ILE A 137 64.37 13.78 -19.66
CA ILE A 137 65.18 14.92 -20.12
C ILE A 137 66.24 15.30 -19.08
N HIS A 138 65.87 15.34 -17.80
CA HIS A 138 66.81 15.64 -16.72
C HIS A 138 67.96 14.62 -16.66
N THR A 139 67.64 13.33 -16.71
CA THR A 139 68.65 12.26 -16.71
C THR A 139 69.52 12.31 -17.97
N TYR A 140 68.94 12.59 -19.14
CA TYR A 140 69.68 12.76 -20.39
C TYR A 140 70.66 13.94 -20.33
N ILE A 141 70.22 15.11 -19.88
CA ILE A 141 71.07 16.30 -19.74
C ILE A 141 72.19 16.02 -18.72
N HIS A 142 71.84 15.46 -17.56
CA HIS A 142 72.81 15.13 -16.52
C HIS A 142 73.88 14.17 -17.04
N THR A 143 73.48 13.10 -17.73
CA THR A 143 74.42 12.13 -18.31
C THR A 143 75.26 12.74 -19.43
N TYR A 144 74.68 13.56 -20.30
CA TYR A 144 75.40 14.25 -21.37
C TYR A 144 76.43 15.23 -20.82
N ILE A 145 76.06 16.08 -19.86
CA ILE A 145 76.99 17.02 -19.21
C ILE A 145 78.08 16.25 -18.47
N HIS A 146 77.72 15.24 -17.68
CA HIS A 146 78.69 14.44 -16.94
C HIS A 146 79.69 13.75 -17.88
N THR A 147 79.21 13.13 -18.97
CA THR A 147 80.08 12.49 -19.96
C THR A 147 80.94 13.51 -20.71
N TYR A 148 80.38 14.66 -21.10
CA TYR A 148 81.13 15.73 -21.77
C TYR A 148 82.22 16.32 -20.89
N ILE A 149 81.91 16.66 -19.63
CA ILE A 149 82.90 17.15 -18.65
C ILE A 149 83.95 16.08 -18.39
N HIS A 150 83.55 14.83 -18.19
CA HIS A 150 84.50 13.73 -18.00
C HIS A 150 85.42 13.57 -19.21
N CYS A 151 84.88 13.61 -20.43
CA CYS A 151 85.65 13.52 -21.67
C CYS A 151 86.60 14.71 -21.84
N LEU A 152 86.12 15.94 -21.61
CA LEU A 152 86.93 17.16 -21.63
C LEU A 152 88.05 17.10 -20.59
N CYS A 153 87.76 16.65 -19.37
CA CYS A 153 88.75 16.53 -18.31
C CYS A 153 89.82 15.49 -18.68
N VAL A 154 89.42 14.34 -19.23
CA VAL A 154 90.34 13.26 -19.66
C VAL A 154 91.15 13.62 -20.91
N LEU A 155 90.58 14.39 -21.85
CA LEU A 155 91.23 14.80 -23.10
C LEU A 155 91.92 16.18 -23.01
N SER A 156 91.78 16.89 -21.88
CA SER A 156 92.39 18.21 -21.71
C SER A 156 93.93 18.14 -21.78
N PRO A 157 94.59 19.16 -22.35
CA PRO A 157 96.05 19.26 -22.33
C PRO A 157 96.61 19.21 -20.92
N LEU A 158 95.87 19.70 -19.92
CA LEU A 158 96.28 19.68 -18.51
C LEU A 158 96.31 18.27 -17.92
N SER A 159 95.35 17.39 -18.23
CA SER A 159 95.38 16.00 -17.76
C SER A 159 96.41 15.16 -18.51
N TYR A 160 96.63 15.44 -19.79
CA TYR A 160 97.73 14.90 -20.59
C TYR A 160 99.10 15.33 -20.04
N ILE A 161 99.26 16.61 -19.70
CA ILE A 161 100.46 17.17 -19.03
C ILE A 161 100.60 16.58 -17.62
N ARG A 162 99.52 16.36 -16.86
CA ARG A 162 99.55 15.73 -15.53
C ARG A 162 99.96 14.26 -15.62
N ARG A 163 99.50 13.51 -16.64
CA ARG A 163 99.97 12.14 -16.95
C ARG A 163 101.43 12.12 -17.41
N LEU A 164 101.87 13.10 -18.20
CA LEU A 164 103.27 13.26 -18.60
C LEU A 164 104.18 13.64 -17.42
N LEU A 165 103.72 14.52 -16.53
CA LEU A 165 104.43 14.91 -15.30
C LEU A 165 104.49 13.76 -14.30
N SER A 166 103.41 12.98 -14.13
CA SER A 166 103.44 11.76 -13.31
C SER A 166 104.34 10.68 -13.91
N ALA A 167 104.36 10.53 -15.24
CA ALA A 167 105.27 9.63 -15.95
C ALA A 167 106.74 10.11 -15.93
N LYS A 168 106.98 11.42 -15.72
CA LYS A 168 108.33 11.99 -15.49
C LYS A 168 108.78 11.81 -14.03
N GLN A 169 107.88 11.95 -13.06
CA GLN A 169 108.18 11.66 -11.65
C GLN A 169 108.35 10.17 -11.34
N SER A 170 107.80 9.27 -12.16
CA SER A 170 108.02 7.82 -12.03
C SER A 170 109.25 7.29 -12.77
N ARG A 171 110.05 8.15 -13.44
CA ARG A 171 111.38 7.77 -13.92
C ARG A 171 112.43 8.09 -12.86
N PRO A 172 112.99 7.10 -12.15
CA PRO A 172 114.19 7.34 -11.35
C PRO A 172 115.34 7.73 -12.28
N GLY A 173 116.01 8.83 -11.95
CA GLY A 173 117.15 9.35 -12.68
C GLY A 173 118.28 8.33 -12.77
N ARG A 174 118.74 8.09 -14.01
CA ARG A 174 120.04 7.49 -14.31
C ARG A 174 121.04 8.64 -14.34
N VAL A 175 121.93 8.73 -13.35
CA VAL A 175 123.12 9.58 -13.42
C VAL A 175 124.30 8.76 -12.92
N LYS A 176 125.23 8.54 -13.86
CA LYS A 176 126.64 8.14 -13.77
C LYS A 176 127.04 7.13 -12.71
#